data_AF-A0A7V4QS34-F1
#
_entry.id   AF-A0A7V4QS34-F1
#
_cell.length_a   1.000
_cell.length_b   1.000
_cell.length_c   1.000
_cell.angle_alpha   90.00
_cell.angle_beta   90.00
_cell.angle_gamma   90.00
#
_symmetry.space_group_name_H-M   'P 1'
#
loop_
_entity.id
_entity.type
_entity.pdbx_description
1 polymer ?
#
loop_
_entity_poly.entity_id
_entity_poly.type
_entity_poly.pdbx_seq_one_letter_code
_entity_poly.pdbx_strand_id
1 'polypeptide(L)' 'MDKEKELIIRSQKGDINAFEELISIYQQKIYNIAYFKTQDLHLAEDICQEVILRIFKKINLYKFRGPFD' A
#
# COMPACT_ATOMS: atom_id res chain seq x y z
N MET A 1 -14.40 -5.04 -4.29
CA MET A 1 -13.47 -6.19 -4.21
C MET A 1 -12.81 -6.49 -5.54
N ASP A 2 -13.54 -6.46 -6.66
CA ASP A 2 -12.98 -6.81 -7.98
C ASP A 2 -11.90 -5.85 -8.46
N LYS A 3 -12.09 -4.53 -8.30
CA LYS A 3 -11.10 -3.53 -8.70
C LYS A 3 -9.79 -3.64 -7.91
N GLU A 4 -9.87 -3.74 -6.59
CA GLU A 4 -8.70 -3.90 -5.72
C GLU A 4 -7.95 -5.20 -6.03
N LYS A 5 -8.67 -6.30 -6.20
CA LYS A 5 -8.10 -7.59 -6.57
C LYS A 5 -7.42 -7.54 -7.94
N GLU A 6 -8.02 -6.86 -8.91
CA GLU A 6 -7.43 -6.66 -10.24
C GLU A 6 -6.13 -5.84 -10.15
N LEU A 7 -6.13 -4.74 -9.38
CA LEU A 7 -4.94 -3.94 -9.15
C LEU A 7 -3.83 -4.75 -8.49
N ILE A 8 -4.15 -5.60 -7.50
CA ILE A 8 -3.19 -6.51 -6.87
C ILE A 8 -2.62 -7.48 -7.90
N ILE A 9 -3.46 -8.14 -8.71
CA ILE A 9 -3.02 -9.13 -9.71
C ILE A 9 -2.11 -8.46 -10.76
N ARG A 10 -2.47 -7.27 -11.24
CA ARG A 10 -1.66 -6.51 -12.20
C ARG A 10 -0.34 -6.06 -11.58
N SER A 11 -0.37 -5.57 -10.35
CA SER A 11 0.84 -5.18 -9.61
C SER A 11 1.79 -6.37 -9.42
N GLN A 12 1.25 -7.57 -9.14
CA GLN A 12 2.04 -8.80 -9.04
C GLN A 12 2.72 -9.22 -10.35
N LYS A 13 2.21 -8.74 -11.50
CA LYS A 13 2.82 -8.94 -12.82
C LYS A 13 3.82 -7.84 -13.18
N GLY A 14 4.09 -6.90 -12.26
CA GLY A 14 5.03 -5.79 -12.47
C GLY A 14 4.40 -4.54 -13.09
N ASP A 15 3.07 -4.43 -13.14
CA ASP A 15 2.39 -3.21 -13.59
C ASP A 15 2.50 -2.11 -12.52
N ILE A 16 3.42 -1.18 -12.75
CA ILE A 16 3.70 -0.06 -11.84
C ILE A 16 2.47 0.86 -11.69
N ASN A 17 1.74 1.12 -12.78
CA ASN A 17 0.56 1.98 -12.73
C ASN A 17 -0.54 1.35 -11.87
N ALA A 18 -0.72 0.03 -11.96
CA ALA A 18 -1.66 -0.69 -11.10
C ALA A 18 -1.24 -0.62 -9.62
N PHE A 19 0.06 -0.65 -9.35
CA PHE A 19 0.58 -0.50 -7.98
C PHE A 19 0.37 0.91 -7.44
N GLU A 20 0.63 1.94 -8.24
CA GLU A 20 0.37 3.33 -7.86
C GLU A 20 -1.12 3.57 -7.57
N GLU A 21 -2.00 3.07 -8.43
CA GLU A 21 -3.44 3.15 -8.21
C GLU A 21 -3.84 2.43 -6.92
N LEU A 22 -3.32 1.22 -6.68
CA LEU A 22 -3.55 0.48 -5.44
C LEU A 22 -3.08 1.28 -4.20
N ILE A 23 -1.87 1.82 -4.24
CA ILE A 23 -1.27 2.55 -3.12
C ILE A 23 -1.99 3.87 -2.85
N SER A 24 -2.43 4.59 -3.89
CA SER A 24 -3.17 5.85 -3.74
C SER A 24 -4.41 5.71 -2.85
N ILE A 25 -5.04 4.53 -2.86
CA ILE A 25 -6.20 4.21 -2.01
C ILE A 25 -5.84 4.19 -0.52
N TYR A 26 -4.62 3.73 -0.19
CA TYR A 26 -4.18 3.52 1.20
C TYR A 26 -3.17 4.55 1.70
N GLN A 27 -2.52 5.32 0.81
CA GLN A 27 -1.43 6.23 1.15
C GLN A 27 -1.83 7.22 2.25
N GLN A 28 -3.00 7.84 2.13
CA GLN A 28 -3.49 8.78 3.14
C GLN A 28 -3.72 8.09 4.50
N LYS A 29 -4.23 6.86 4.51
CA LYS A 29 -4.46 6.10 5.74
C LYS A 29 -3.13 5.71 6.41
N ILE A 30 -2.16 5.26 5.62
CA ILE A 30 -0.81 4.92 6.11
C ILE A 30 -0.15 6.17 6.71
N TYR A 31 -0.20 7.28 5.98
CA TYR A 31 0.34 8.57 6.44
C TYR A 31 -0.32 9.03 7.74
N ASN A 32 -1.64 9.02 7.82
CA ASN A 32 -2.36 9.44 9.03
C ASN A 32 -1.98 8.61 10.25
N ILE A 33 -1.78 7.29 10.07
CA ILE A 33 -1.32 6.40 11.16
C ILE A 33 0.12 6.76 11.56
N ALA A 34 1.01 6.97 10.60
CA ALA A 34 2.40 7.34 10.86
C ALA A 34 2.48 8.70 11.59
N TYR A 35 1.72 9.69 11.12
CA TYR A 35 1.63 11.02 11.74
C TYR A 35 1.03 10.95 13.15
N PHE A 36 -0.04 10.18 13.36
CA PHE A 36 -0.62 10.01 14.68
C PHE A 36 0.38 9.43 15.69
N LYS A 37 1.29 8.55 15.24
CA LYS A 37 2.32 7.94 16.10
C LYS A 37 3.53 8.83 16.35
N THR A 38 3.90 9.67 15.39
CA THR A 38 5.15 10.45 15.42
C THR A 38 4.94 11.90 15.82
N GLN A 39 3.76 12.45 15.52
CA GLN A 39 3.43 13.89 15.58
C GLN A 39 4.43 14.77 14.80
N ASP A 40 5.11 14.19 13.81
CA ASP A 40 6.10 14.86 12.98
C ASP A 40 5.79 14.57 11.51
N LEU A 41 5.69 15.63 10.70
CA LEU A 41 5.32 15.53 9.30
C LEU A 41 6.39 14.80 8.47
N HIS A 42 7.66 15.16 8.62
CA HIS A 42 8.74 14.56 7.85
C HIS A 42 8.95 13.09 8.23
N LEU A 43 8.92 12.78 9.53
CA LEU A 43 9.06 11.39 9.96
C LEU A 43 7.87 10.53 9.52
N ALA A 44 6.66 11.11 9.48
CA ALA A 44 5.48 10.42 8.96
C ALA A 44 5.58 10.14 7.46
N GLU A 45 6.10 11.08 6.67
CA GLU A 45 6.36 10.88 5.24
C GLU A 45 7.40 9.77 5.01
N ASP A 46 8.52 9.80 5.72
CA ASP A 46 9.58 8.79 5.63
C ASP A 46 9.05 7.38 5.94
N ILE A 47 8.29 7.24 7.03
CA ILE A 47 7.67 5.97 7.42
C ILE A 47 6.66 5.52 6.35
N CYS A 48 5.84 6.44 5.84
CA CYS A 48 4.85 6.12 4.81
C CYS A 48 5.53 5.55 3.56
N GLN A 49 6.60 6.20 3.10
CA GLN A 49 7.39 5.75 1.96
C GLN A 49 8.03 4.38 2.23
N GLU A 50 8.63 4.17 3.40
CA GLU A 50 9.23 2.88 3.75
C GLU A 50 8.19 1.74 3.76
N VAL A 51 7.00 2.01 4.31
CA VAL A 51 5.89 1.05 4.30
C VAL A 51 5.47 0.72 2.87
N ILE A 52 5.31 1.71 2.00
CA ILE A 52 4.94 1.51 0.59
C ILE A 52 6.01 0.66 -0.13
N LEU A 53 7.30 0.96 0.06
CA LEU A 53 8.40 0.18 -0.52
C LEU A 53 8.42 -1.27 0.00
N ARG A 54 8.10 -1.49 1.28
CA ARG A 54 7.96 -2.84 1.85
C ARG A 54 6.79 -3.59 1.24
N ILE A 55 5.66 -2.92 1.00
CA ILE A 55 4.50 -3.51 0.30
C ILE A 55 4.90 -3.90 -1.11
N PHE A 56 5.54 -3.00 -1.87
CA PHE A 56 6.02 -3.27 -3.22
C PHE A 56 6.91 -4.52 -3.29
N LYS A 57 7.90 -4.62 -2.40
CA LYS A 57 8.81 -5.78 -2.34
C LYS A 57 8.10 -7.10 -1.99
N LYS A 58 6.96 -7.04 -1.31
CA LYS A 58 6.23 -8.21 -0.81
C LYS A 58 4.95 -8.52 -1.58
N ILE A 59 4.54 -7.69 -2.54
CA ILE A 59 3.24 -7.83 -3.22
C ILE A 59 3.11 -9.18 -3.92
N ASN A 60 4.20 -9.73 -4.46
CA ASN A 60 4.24 -11.06 -5.10
C ASN A 60 4.03 -12.23 -4.12
N LEU A 61 4.24 -12.01 -2.82
CA LEU A 61 3.99 -13.01 -1.78
C LEU A 61 2.55 -12.95 -1.25
N TYR A 62 1.83 -11.87 -1.56
CA TYR A 62 0.46 -11.71 -1.11
C TYR A 62 -0.44 -12.72 -1.81
N LYS A 63 -1.19 -13.48 -1.02
CA LYS A 63 -2.29 -14.32 -1.50
C LYS A 63 -3.57 -13.73 -0.95
N PHE A 64 -4.54 -13.49 -1.82
CA PHE A 64 -5.86 -13.04 -1.40
C PHE A 64 -6.49 -14.10 -0.49
N ARG A 65 -6.77 -13.76 0.78
CA ARG A 65 -7.28 -14.71 1.78
C ARG A 65 -8.79 -14.61 2.04
N GLY A 66 -9.52 -13.87 1.20
CA GLY A 66 -10.94 -13.60 1.38
C GLY A 66 -11.20 -12.21 1.99
N PRO A 67 -12.47 -11.80 2.12
CA PRO A 67 -12.82 -10.55 2.80
C PRO A 67 -12.35 -10.62 4.26
N PHE A 68 -11.77 -9.51 4.74
CA PHE A 68 -11.67 -9.24 6.17
C PHE A 68 -13.09 -8.97 6.66
N ASP A 69 -13.62 -9.84 7.52
CA ASP A 69 -14.64 -9.46 8.49
C ASP A 69 -13.99 -8.61 9.60
#